data_AF-A0A2P6VDS9-F1
#
_entry.id   AF-A0A2P6VDS9-F1
#
_cell.length_a   1.000
_cell.length_b   1.000
_cell.length_c   1.000
_cell.angle_alpha   90.00
_cell.angle_beta   90.00
_cell.angle_gamma   90.00
#
_symmetry.space_group_name_H-M   'P 1'
#
loop_
_entity.id
_entity.type
_entity.pdbx_description
1 polymer ?
#
loop_
_entity_poly.entity_id
_entity_poly.type
_entity_poly.pdbx_seq_one_letter_code
_entity_poly.pdbx_strand_id
1 'polypeptide(L)'
;MARNEEKAQSMLNRWLQGKQNEAKGEKARRPYLASECHDLNEADKWRQHILRDIGRKVMEIQNAGLGEHKIRDLNDEINKLIREKGHWEKRIVELGGPDYSKVGPKVTDSEGRAVEGASGRGPGYRYFGAAKQLPGVKELFEKEAPRQVRRTRAEMHRAIDADYYGFRDEEDGVLEKVETAAEGEMRRAAIEEWREKEAERQAAFAAAGGKGGEPGGGGGDGQGAGGDESAAPQFVAYVPLPDQKEIEAKVLEGKKAALLRQYISEDEAAKQQQARELLNRR
;
A
#
# COMPACT_ATOMS: atom_id res chain seq x y z
N MET A 1 -68.36 35.44 -7.15
CA MET A 1 -68.17 34.35 -8.12
C MET A 1 -68.19 33.02 -7.37
N ALA A 2 -69.07 32.09 -7.74
CA ALA A 2 -69.16 30.78 -7.10
C ALA A 2 -67.85 29.98 -7.23
N ARG A 3 -67.53 29.14 -6.23
CA ARG A 3 -66.33 28.29 -6.23
C ARG A 3 -66.40 27.26 -7.36
N ASN A 4 -65.25 26.78 -7.82
CA ASN A 4 -65.20 25.84 -8.95
C ASN A 4 -65.97 24.54 -8.68
N GLU A 5 -66.03 24.10 -7.42
CA GLU A 5 -66.81 22.95 -6.99
C GLU A 5 -68.32 23.18 -7.13
N GLU A 6 -68.81 24.36 -6.73
CA GLU A 6 -70.23 24.74 -6.87
C GLU A 6 -70.63 24.86 -8.34
N LYS A 7 -69.75 25.42 -9.18
CA LYS A 7 -69.94 25.45 -10.63
C LYS A 7 -70.02 24.02 -11.19
N ALA A 8 -69.09 23.14 -10.81
CA ALA A 8 -69.09 21.75 -11.26
C ALA A 8 -70.34 20.97 -10.81
N GLN A 9 -70.90 21.30 -9.65
CA GLN A 9 -72.14 20.68 -9.13
C GLN A 9 -73.43 21.29 -9.68
N SER A 10 -73.36 22.36 -10.47
CA SER A 10 -74.54 22.95 -11.10
C SER A 10 -75.31 21.93 -11.95
N MET A 11 -76.64 22.07 -11.99
CA MET A 11 -77.54 21.16 -12.72
C MET A 11 -77.12 20.99 -14.18
N LEU A 12 -76.68 22.07 -14.84
CA LEU A 12 -76.21 22.03 -16.22
C LEU A 12 -74.94 21.18 -16.37
N ASN A 13 -73.96 21.34 -15.49
CA ASN A 13 -72.71 20.58 -15.56
C ASN A 13 -72.91 19.10 -15.21
N ARG A 14 -73.80 18.79 -14.26
CA ARG A 14 -74.22 17.40 -14.00
C ARG A 14 -74.93 16.79 -15.21
N TRP A 15 -75.83 17.53 -15.86
CA TRP A 15 -76.53 17.06 -17.07
C TRP A 15 -75.57 16.85 -18.24
N LEU A 16 -74.65 17.78 -18.48
CA LEU A 16 -73.60 17.66 -19.50
C LEU A 16 -72.68 16.46 -19.23
N GLN A 17 -72.29 16.25 -17.97
CA GLN A 17 -71.55 15.04 -17.57
C GLN A 17 -72.38 13.78 -17.82
N GLY A 18 -73.67 13.77 -17.48
CA GLY A 18 -74.58 12.66 -17.74
C GLY A 18 -74.65 12.32 -19.22
N LYS A 19 -74.84 13.33 -20.09
CA LYS A 19 -74.83 13.16 -21.55
C LYS A 19 -73.50 12.68 -22.09
N GLN A 20 -72.38 13.19 -21.57
CA GLN A 20 -71.05 12.70 -21.95
C GLN A 20 -70.81 11.25 -21.52
N ASN A 21 -71.28 10.87 -20.33
CA ASN A 21 -71.18 9.51 -19.82
C ASN A 21 -72.06 8.56 -20.64
N GLU A 22 -73.26 8.99 -21.03
CA GLU A 22 -74.14 8.25 -21.94
C GLU A 22 -73.46 8.02 -23.31
N ALA A 23 -72.80 9.06 -23.85
CA ALA A 23 -72.09 8.96 -25.12
C ALA A 23 -70.81 8.10 -25.06
N LYS A 24 -70.10 8.09 -23.91
CA LYS A 24 -68.88 7.28 -23.70
C LYS A 24 -69.15 5.88 -23.14
N GLY A 25 -70.35 5.62 -22.64
CA GLY A 25 -70.66 4.47 -21.81
C GLY A 25 -70.14 4.61 -20.37
N GLU A 26 -70.62 3.72 -19.49
CA GLU A 26 -70.09 3.64 -18.13
C GLU A 26 -68.59 3.32 -18.14
N LYS A 27 -67.84 3.94 -17.22
CA LYS A 27 -66.42 3.59 -17.03
C LYS A 27 -66.36 2.14 -16.61
N ALA A 28 -66.01 1.26 -17.56
CA ALA A 28 -65.77 -0.14 -17.26
C ALA A 28 -64.79 -0.24 -16.08
N ARG A 29 -65.13 -1.07 -15.10
CA ARG A 29 -64.21 -1.40 -14.01
C ARG A 29 -63.35 -2.55 -14.49
N ARG A 30 -62.06 -2.51 -14.15
CA ARG A 30 -61.16 -3.62 -14.41
C ARG A 30 -61.75 -4.91 -13.81
N PRO A 31 -61.87 -6.00 -14.59
CA PRO A 31 -62.27 -7.30 -14.07
C PRO A 31 -61.34 -7.77 -12.96
N TYR A 32 -61.86 -8.54 -12.00
CA TYR A 32 -61.04 -9.05 -10.89
C TYR A 32 -60.10 -10.15 -11.37
N LEU A 33 -60.58 -11.02 -12.26
CA LEU A 33 -59.82 -12.12 -12.85
C LEU A 33 -59.42 -11.77 -14.28
N ALA A 34 -58.12 -11.83 -14.57
CA ALA A 34 -57.63 -11.59 -15.93
C ALA A 34 -58.15 -12.62 -16.94
N SER A 35 -58.48 -13.84 -16.49
CA SER A 35 -58.99 -14.93 -17.33
C SER A 35 -60.36 -14.63 -17.97
N GLU A 36 -61.14 -13.71 -17.39
CA GLU A 36 -62.46 -13.31 -17.93
C GLU A 36 -62.33 -12.43 -19.19
N CYS A 37 -61.15 -11.84 -19.42
CA CYS A 37 -60.91 -11.03 -20.61
C CYS A 37 -60.50 -11.92 -21.78
N HIS A 38 -61.20 -11.80 -22.91
CA HIS A 38 -60.93 -12.56 -24.14
C HIS A 38 -60.39 -11.69 -25.29
N ASP A 39 -60.44 -10.36 -25.14
CA ASP A 39 -59.90 -9.43 -26.13
C ASP A 39 -58.50 -8.96 -25.73
N LEU A 40 -57.57 -8.99 -26.68
CA LEU A 40 -56.18 -8.57 -26.49
C LEU A 40 -56.09 -7.07 -26.24
N ASN A 41 -56.87 -6.25 -26.97
CA ASN A 41 -56.83 -4.80 -26.82
C ASN A 41 -57.34 -4.36 -25.44
N GLU A 42 -58.39 -5.02 -24.95
CA GLU A 42 -58.91 -4.77 -23.62
C GLU A 42 -57.93 -5.21 -22.53
N ALA A 43 -57.26 -6.35 -22.68
CA ALA A 43 -56.23 -6.79 -21.75
C ALA A 43 -55.06 -5.80 -21.66
N ASP A 44 -54.62 -5.24 -22.80
CA ASP A 44 -53.59 -4.21 -22.84
C ASP A 44 -54.04 -2.89 -22.19
N LYS A 45 -55.29 -2.49 -22.41
CA LYS A 45 -55.88 -1.32 -21.74
C LYS A 45 -55.87 -1.49 -20.22
N TRP A 46 -56.23 -2.67 -19.71
CA TRP A 46 -56.22 -2.95 -18.27
C TRP A 46 -54.80 -2.99 -17.70
N ARG A 47 -53.84 -3.57 -18.42
CA ARG A 47 -52.42 -3.53 -18.07
C ARG A 47 -51.91 -2.08 -17.94
N GLN A 48 -52.21 -1.23 -18.92
CA GLN A 48 -51.82 0.19 -18.87
C GLN A 48 -52.50 0.94 -17.71
N HIS A 49 -53.74 0.61 -17.38
CA HIS A 49 -54.42 1.18 -16.22
C HIS A 49 -53.69 0.82 -14.91
N ILE A 50 -53.27 -0.44 -14.76
CA ILE A 50 -52.48 -0.89 -13.60
C ILE A 50 -51.15 -0.12 -13.53
N LEU A 51 -50.46 0.05 -14.65
CA LEU A 51 -49.21 0.81 -14.70
C LEU A 51 -49.38 2.27 -14.25
N ARG A 52 -50.49 2.92 -14.63
CA ARG A 52 -50.82 4.27 -14.16
C ARG A 52 -51.15 4.31 -12.67
N ASP A 53 -51.87 3.31 -12.16
CA ASP A 53 -52.17 3.17 -10.73
C ASP A 53 -50.87 3.00 -9.91
N ILE A 54 -49.96 2.14 -10.38
CA ILE A 54 -48.63 1.96 -9.79
C ILE A 54 -47.88 3.29 -9.80
N GLY A 55 -47.81 3.98 -10.94
CA GLY A 55 -47.10 5.25 -11.07
C GLY A 55 -47.58 6.30 -10.07
N ARG A 56 -48.91 6.46 -9.90
CA ARG A 56 -49.49 7.38 -8.90
C ARG A 56 -49.07 7.03 -7.47
N LYS A 57 -49.14 5.75 -7.10
CA LYS A 57 -48.75 5.30 -5.74
C LYS A 57 -47.25 5.37 -5.50
N VAL A 58 -46.43 5.10 -6.51
CA VAL A 58 -44.97 5.28 -6.43
C VAL A 58 -44.64 6.75 -6.14
N MET A 59 -45.30 7.69 -6.81
CA MET A 59 -45.12 9.12 -6.52
C MET A 59 -45.59 9.49 -5.11
N GLU A 60 -46.67 8.89 -4.62
CA GLU A 60 -47.15 9.11 -3.24
C GLU A 60 -46.17 8.56 -2.18
N ILE A 61 -45.61 7.36 -2.39
CA ILE A 61 -44.64 6.74 -1.47
C ILE A 61 -43.30 7.49 -1.43
N GLN A 62 -42.92 8.18 -2.49
CA GLN A 62 -41.68 8.97 -2.48
C GLN A 62 -41.70 10.09 -1.43
N ASN A 63 -42.87 10.54 -1.00
CA ASN A 63 -43.01 11.49 0.09
C ASN A 63 -42.73 10.81 1.45
N ALA A 64 -41.51 10.98 1.97
CA ALA A 64 -41.10 10.45 3.28
C ALA A 64 -41.86 11.04 4.48
N GLY A 65 -42.63 12.12 4.28
CA GLY A 65 -43.48 12.72 5.31
C GLY A 65 -44.85 12.06 5.47
N LEU A 66 -45.23 11.14 4.58
CA LEU A 66 -46.38 10.27 4.84
C LEU A 66 -45.98 9.33 5.98
N GLY A 67 -46.69 9.38 7.11
CA GLY A 67 -46.36 8.54 8.27
C GLY A 67 -46.11 7.08 7.92
N GLU A 68 -45.25 6.42 8.70
CA GLU A 68 -44.70 5.10 8.41
C GLU A 68 -45.77 4.01 8.10
N HIS A 69 -46.91 4.01 8.80
CA HIS A 69 -48.01 3.09 8.51
C HIS A 69 -48.57 3.25 7.10
N LYS A 70 -48.79 4.50 6.67
CA LYS A 70 -49.31 4.78 5.34
C LYS A 70 -48.31 4.39 4.24
N ILE A 71 -47.01 4.56 4.50
CA ILE A 71 -45.96 4.09 3.58
C ILE A 71 -46.02 2.55 3.44
N ARG A 72 -46.25 1.81 4.53
CA ARG A 72 -46.40 0.34 4.47
C ARG A 72 -47.62 -0.07 3.64
N ASP A 73 -48.78 0.53 3.92
CA ASP A 73 -50.02 0.22 3.20
C ASP A 73 -49.88 0.50 1.70
N LEU A 74 -49.32 1.66 1.35
CA LEU A 74 -49.05 2.00 -0.05
C LEU A 74 -48.08 1.00 -0.70
N ASN A 75 -47.05 0.55 0.03
CA ASN A 75 -46.10 -0.44 -0.48
C ASN A 75 -46.77 -1.80 -0.74
N ASP A 76 -47.64 -2.25 0.17
CA ASP A 76 -48.47 -3.45 -0.01
C ASP A 76 -49.38 -3.33 -1.22
N GLU A 77 -50.03 -2.19 -1.38
CA GLU A 77 -50.89 -1.91 -2.53
C GLU A 77 -50.13 -1.91 -3.86
N ILE A 78 -48.92 -1.35 -3.91
CA ILE A 78 -48.08 -1.40 -5.11
C ILE A 78 -47.68 -2.85 -5.41
N ASN A 79 -47.27 -3.62 -4.40
CA ASN A 79 -46.93 -5.04 -4.58
C ASN A 79 -48.14 -5.87 -5.04
N LYS A 80 -49.35 -5.53 -4.59
CA LYS A 80 -50.60 -6.14 -5.08
C LYS A 80 -50.81 -5.81 -6.56
N LEU A 81 -50.69 -4.53 -6.95
CA LEU A 81 -50.83 -4.09 -8.34
C LEU A 81 -49.77 -4.71 -9.27
N ILE A 82 -48.54 -4.90 -8.82
CA ILE A 82 -47.49 -5.57 -9.61
C ILE A 82 -47.82 -7.04 -9.86
N ARG A 83 -48.38 -7.74 -8.86
CA ARG A 83 -48.86 -9.11 -9.05
C ARG A 83 -50.03 -9.16 -10.02
N GLU A 84 -51.01 -8.27 -9.88
CA GLU A 84 -52.10 -8.11 -10.83
C GLU A 84 -51.57 -7.85 -12.25
N LYS A 85 -50.62 -6.92 -12.43
CA LYS A 85 -49.94 -6.67 -13.71
C LYS A 85 -49.36 -7.96 -14.29
N GLY A 86 -48.69 -8.78 -13.47
CA GLY A 86 -48.15 -10.06 -13.92
C GLY A 86 -49.22 -11.04 -14.41
N HIS A 87 -50.41 -11.06 -13.79
CA HIS A 87 -51.54 -11.86 -14.29
C HIS A 87 -52.05 -11.36 -15.64
N TRP A 88 -52.19 -10.04 -15.79
CA TRP A 88 -52.61 -9.44 -17.07
C TRP A 88 -51.57 -9.63 -18.18
N GLU A 89 -50.27 -9.55 -17.87
CA GLU A 89 -49.20 -9.81 -18.85
C GLU A 89 -49.20 -11.28 -19.31
N LYS A 90 -49.38 -12.23 -18.39
CA LYS A 90 -49.56 -13.64 -18.76
C LYS A 90 -50.79 -13.84 -19.65
N ARG A 91 -51.91 -13.19 -19.31
CA ARG A 91 -53.13 -13.27 -20.12
C ARG A 91 -52.93 -12.72 -21.53
N ILE A 92 -52.22 -11.61 -21.68
CA ILE A 92 -51.91 -11.06 -23.01
C ILE A 92 -51.09 -12.06 -23.83
N VAL A 93 -50.11 -12.73 -23.22
CA VAL A 93 -49.34 -13.78 -23.89
C VAL A 93 -50.22 -14.98 -24.28
N GLU A 94 -51.13 -15.42 -23.40
CA GLU A 94 -52.10 -16.49 -23.70
C GLU A 94 -53.03 -16.14 -24.88
N LEU A 95 -53.41 -14.87 -25.02
CA LEU A 95 -54.21 -14.36 -26.13
C LEU A 95 -53.39 -14.13 -27.42
N GLY A 96 -52.10 -14.48 -27.43
CA GLY A 96 -51.20 -14.35 -28.58
C GLY A 96 -50.53 -12.98 -28.72
N GLY A 97 -50.55 -12.16 -27.66
CA GLY A 97 -49.93 -10.85 -27.62
C GLY A 97 -48.45 -10.83 -27.21
N PRO A 98 -47.84 -9.63 -27.15
CA PRO A 98 -46.41 -9.48 -26.82
C PRO A 98 -46.06 -9.89 -25.39
N ASP A 99 -44.88 -10.49 -25.21
CA ASP A 99 -44.35 -10.84 -23.88
C ASP A 99 -43.72 -9.60 -23.19
N TYR A 100 -44.57 -8.82 -22.55
CA TYR A 100 -44.18 -7.61 -21.81
C TYR A 100 -43.32 -7.88 -20.58
N SER A 101 -43.28 -9.11 -20.05
CA SER A 101 -42.42 -9.44 -18.91
C SER A 101 -40.94 -9.45 -19.30
N LYS A 102 -40.62 -9.75 -20.56
CA LYS A 102 -39.25 -9.73 -21.09
C LYS A 102 -38.85 -8.37 -21.66
N VAL A 103 -39.79 -7.70 -22.33
CA VAL A 103 -39.53 -6.44 -23.05
C VAL A 103 -39.67 -5.21 -22.15
N GLY A 104 -40.37 -5.33 -21.03
CA GLY A 104 -40.65 -4.20 -20.15
C GLY A 104 -39.39 -3.59 -19.51
N PRO A 105 -39.37 -2.25 -19.29
CA PRO A 105 -38.28 -1.60 -18.58
C PRO A 105 -38.13 -2.23 -17.19
N LYS A 106 -36.93 -2.74 -16.91
CA LYS A 106 -36.61 -3.32 -15.60
C LYS A 106 -36.70 -2.19 -14.58
N VAL A 107 -37.49 -2.39 -13.52
CA VAL A 107 -37.69 -1.35 -12.51
C VAL A 107 -36.34 -0.97 -11.90
N THR A 108 -35.92 0.25 -12.17
CA THR A 108 -34.67 0.83 -11.71
C THR A 108 -34.91 1.61 -10.42
N ASP A 109 -33.94 1.59 -9.52
CA ASP A 109 -33.99 2.35 -8.28
C ASP A 109 -33.80 3.86 -8.53
N SER A 110 -34.07 4.69 -7.50
CA SER A 110 -33.74 6.12 -7.50
C SER A 110 -32.26 6.40 -7.76
N GLU A 111 -31.38 5.42 -7.50
CA GLU A 111 -29.95 5.47 -7.79
C GLU A 111 -29.58 4.86 -9.15
N GLY A 112 -30.56 4.62 -10.03
CA GLY A 112 -30.29 4.08 -11.38
C GLY A 112 -29.79 2.64 -11.42
N ARG A 113 -29.74 1.95 -10.26
CA ARG A 113 -29.42 0.52 -10.19
C ARG A 113 -30.66 -0.30 -10.50
N ALA A 114 -30.55 -1.27 -11.42
CA ALA A 114 -31.62 -2.22 -11.67
C ALA A 114 -31.98 -2.89 -10.34
N VAL A 115 -33.26 -2.82 -9.94
CA VAL A 115 -33.74 -3.51 -8.72
C VAL A 115 -33.82 -5.00 -9.05
N GLU A 116 -32.67 -5.64 -9.17
CA GLU A 116 -32.55 -7.08 -9.26
C GLU A 116 -32.55 -7.65 -7.84
N GLY A 117 -33.68 -8.25 -7.44
CA GLY A 117 -33.71 -9.26 -6.38
C GLY A 117 -33.22 -8.86 -4.99
N ALA A 118 -33.31 -7.59 -4.58
CA ALA A 118 -32.81 -7.12 -3.28
C ALA A 118 -33.68 -7.51 -2.06
N SER A 119 -34.23 -8.72 -2.09
CA SER A 119 -34.57 -9.50 -0.90
C SER A 119 -34.15 -10.91 -1.27
N GLY A 120 -33.16 -11.46 -0.56
CA GLY A 120 -32.47 -12.71 -0.88
C GLY A 120 -33.32 -13.99 -0.85
N ARG A 121 -34.62 -13.91 -1.16
CA ARG A 121 -35.56 -15.03 -1.18
C ARG A 121 -36.54 -14.91 -2.34
N GLY A 122 -36.01 -14.96 -3.56
CA GLY A 122 -36.80 -15.09 -4.80
C GLY A 122 -37.65 -13.85 -5.16
N PRO A 123 -38.57 -13.97 -6.13
CA PRO A 123 -39.44 -12.89 -6.59
C PRO A 123 -40.56 -12.64 -5.55
N GLY A 124 -40.18 -12.16 -4.37
CA GLY A 124 -41.07 -11.99 -3.22
C GLY A 124 -40.88 -10.61 -2.61
N TYR A 125 -41.93 -9.80 -2.69
CA TYR A 125 -42.15 -8.50 -2.04
C TYR A 125 -41.06 -7.43 -2.23
N ARG A 126 -41.44 -6.25 -2.73
CA ARG A 126 -40.48 -5.18 -3.04
C ARG A 126 -40.81 -3.90 -2.26
N TYR A 127 -39.76 -3.19 -1.85
CA TYR A 127 -39.88 -1.91 -1.17
C TYR A 127 -39.58 -0.78 -2.15
N PHE A 128 -40.47 0.22 -2.23
CA PHE A 128 -40.37 1.36 -3.14
C PHE A 128 -40.12 2.67 -2.39
N GLY A 129 -39.33 3.59 -2.95
CA GLY A 129 -39.16 4.95 -2.42
C GLY A 129 -38.87 4.99 -0.92
N ALA A 130 -39.65 5.77 -0.17
CA ALA A 130 -39.50 5.93 1.28
C ALA A 130 -39.73 4.62 2.06
N ALA A 131 -40.41 3.62 1.50
CA ALA A 131 -40.59 2.32 2.14
C ALA A 131 -39.26 1.60 2.43
N LYS A 132 -38.19 1.93 1.69
CA LYS A 132 -36.84 1.40 1.95
C LYS A 132 -36.19 1.98 3.21
N GLN A 133 -36.62 3.17 3.63
CA GLN A 133 -36.09 3.86 4.80
C GLN A 133 -36.84 3.51 6.08
N LEU A 134 -37.85 2.64 6.00
CA LEU A 134 -38.59 2.19 7.17
C LEU A 134 -37.67 1.44 8.15
N PRO A 135 -37.87 1.61 9.47
CA PRO A 135 -37.19 0.80 10.48
C PRO A 135 -37.32 -0.70 10.19
N GLY A 136 -36.23 -1.46 10.32
CA GLY A 136 -36.14 -2.90 10.00
C GLY A 136 -36.03 -3.24 8.50
N VAL A 137 -36.61 -2.43 7.60
CA VAL A 137 -36.41 -2.60 6.15
C VAL A 137 -35.08 -1.98 5.72
N LYS A 138 -34.76 -0.81 6.27
CA LYS A 138 -33.51 -0.09 6.01
C LYS A 138 -32.28 -0.96 6.26
N GLU A 139 -32.29 -1.73 7.34
CA GLU A 139 -31.21 -2.68 7.70
C GLU A 139 -31.01 -3.78 6.65
N LEU A 140 -32.07 -4.17 5.91
CA LEU A 140 -31.95 -5.16 4.83
C LEU A 140 -31.26 -4.60 3.58
N PHE A 141 -31.32 -3.29 3.38
CA PHE A 141 -30.74 -2.60 2.22
C PHE A 141 -29.39 -1.96 2.52
N GLU A 142 -29.09 -1.64 3.77
CA GLU A 142 -27.77 -1.25 4.24
C GLU A 142 -26.83 -2.45 4.09
N LYS A 143 -26.14 -2.51 2.94
CA LYS A 143 -25.08 -3.48 2.73
C LYS A 143 -24.08 -3.35 3.87
N GLU A 144 -23.82 -4.45 4.59
CA GLU A 144 -22.70 -4.52 5.53
C GLU A 144 -21.48 -3.90 4.83
N ALA A 145 -20.88 -2.88 5.46
CA ALA A 145 -19.68 -2.26 4.92
C ALA A 145 -18.70 -3.38 4.56
N PRO A 146 -18.09 -3.36 3.36
CA PRO A 146 -17.25 -4.45 2.91
C PRO A 146 -16.22 -4.71 4.00
N ARG A 147 -16.25 -5.92 4.57
CA ARG A 147 -15.34 -6.28 5.67
C ARG A 147 -13.93 -6.00 5.16
N GLN A 148 -13.17 -5.19 5.90
CA GLN A 148 -11.79 -4.94 5.56
C GLN A 148 -11.07 -6.28 5.55
N VAL A 149 -10.74 -6.77 4.36
CA VAL A 149 -9.98 -8.01 4.20
C VAL A 149 -8.60 -7.72 4.77
N ARG A 150 -8.31 -8.26 5.96
CA ARG A 150 -6.97 -8.20 6.53
C ARG A 150 -6.06 -9.00 5.60
N ARG A 151 -4.84 -8.49 5.36
CA ARG A 151 -3.86 -9.19 4.53
C ARG A 151 -3.70 -10.62 5.02
N THR A 152 -3.80 -11.57 4.12
CA THR A 152 -3.64 -12.98 4.47
C THR A 152 -2.19 -13.25 4.86
N ARG A 153 -1.94 -14.32 5.65
CA ARG A 153 -0.58 -14.71 6.03
C ARG A 153 0.32 -14.92 4.79
N ALA A 154 -0.24 -15.48 3.71
CA ALA A 154 0.45 -15.66 2.44
C ALA A 154 0.81 -14.34 1.75
N GLU A 155 -0.09 -13.35 1.78
CA GLU A 155 0.20 -12.00 1.24
C GLU A 155 1.27 -11.26 2.06
N MET A 156 1.24 -11.41 3.38
CA MET A 156 2.29 -10.85 4.24
C MET A 156 3.64 -11.50 3.97
N HIS A 157 3.68 -12.82 3.82
CA HIS A 157 4.91 -13.56 3.49
C HIS A 157 5.42 -13.26 2.08
N ARG A 158 4.55 -12.92 1.13
CA ARG A 158 4.97 -12.50 -0.20
C ARG A 158 5.71 -11.15 -0.19
N ALA A 159 5.44 -10.29 0.79
CA ALA A 159 6.12 -9.02 0.98
C ALA A 159 7.39 -9.14 1.84
N ILE A 160 7.72 -10.35 2.33
CA ILE A 160 8.98 -10.65 2.98
C ILE A 160 9.90 -11.20 1.89
N ASP A 161 10.65 -10.30 1.28
CA ASP A 161 11.62 -10.57 0.22
C ASP A 161 13.06 -10.63 0.78
N ALA A 162 14.04 -10.83 -0.11
CA ALA A 162 15.45 -10.83 0.26
C ALA A 162 15.89 -9.49 0.87
N ASP A 163 15.22 -8.40 0.49
CA ASP A 163 15.47 -7.05 0.99
C ASP A 163 15.08 -6.93 2.47
N TYR A 164 13.99 -7.59 2.91
CA TYR A 164 13.64 -7.66 4.34
C TYR A 164 14.76 -8.28 5.21
N TYR A 165 15.56 -9.18 4.64
CA TYR A 165 16.70 -9.81 5.32
C TYR A 165 18.03 -9.08 5.07
N GLY A 166 18.01 -7.94 4.37
CA GLY A 166 19.19 -7.09 4.13
C GLY A 166 20.20 -7.68 3.15
N PHE A 167 19.82 -8.69 2.35
CA PHE A 167 20.74 -9.32 1.39
C PHE A 167 21.21 -8.38 0.27
N ARG A 168 20.56 -7.23 0.10
CA ARG A 168 20.87 -6.24 -0.95
C ARG A 168 21.21 -4.86 -0.39
N ASP A 169 21.39 -4.74 0.92
CA ASP A 169 21.73 -3.47 1.58
C ASP A 169 23.16 -3.02 1.22
N GLU A 170 24.06 -3.94 0.86
CA GLU A 170 25.40 -3.59 0.36
C GLU A 170 25.38 -3.00 -1.07
N GLU A 171 24.31 -3.23 -1.85
CA GLU A 171 24.19 -2.78 -3.24
C GLU A 171 23.66 -1.34 -3.39
N ASP A 172 23.12 -0.75 -2.32
CA ASP A 172 22.49 0.58 -2.37
C ASP A 172 23.51 1.75 -2.38
N GLY A 173 24.77 1.45 -2.05
CA GLY A 173 25.87 2.41 -1.97
C GLY A 173 25.69 3.45 -0.85
N VAL A 174 24.73 3.27 0.06
CA VAL A 174 24.54 4.11 1.25
C VAL A 174 25.60 3.75 2.27
N LEU A 175 25.84 2.45 2.48
CA LEU A 175 26.86 1.98 3.43
C LEU A 175 28.26 2.50 3.06
N GLU A 176 28.65 2.38 1.78
CA GLU A 176 29.95 2.85 1.28
C GLU A 176 30.19 4.35 1.52
N LYS A 177 29.15 5.19 1.39
CA LYS A 177 29.25 6.63 1.66
C LYS A 177 29.48 6.94 3.14
N VAL A 178 28.82 6.18 4.03
CA VAL A 178 28.98 6.35 5.47
C VAL A 178 30.35 5.85 5.92
N GLU A 179 30.78 4.71 5.39
CA GLU A 179 32.10 4.12 5.67
C GLU A 179 33.24 5.03 5.18
N THR A 180 33.19 5.54 3.95
CA THR A 180 34.22 6.43 3.42
C THR A 180 34.36 7.73 4.22
N ALA A 181 33.26 8.30 4.72
CA ALA A 181 33.29 9.47 5.59
C ALA A 181 33.97 9.14 6.94
N ALA A 182 33.57 8.04 7.58
CA ALA A 182 34.14 7.59 8.85
C ALA A 182 35.63 7.19 8.71
N GLU A 183 36.00 6.49 7.65
CA GLU A 183 37.38 6.17 7.32
C GLU A 183 38.22 7.43 7.13
N GLY A 184 37.69 8.44 6.46
CA GLY A 184 38.38 9.72 6.28
C GLY A 184 38.66 10.43 7.60
N GLU A 185 37.76 10.37 8.56
CA GLU A 185 37.98 10.87 9.93
C GLU A 185 39.05 10.08 10.67
N MET A 186 38.95 8.75 10.66
CA MET A 186 39.91 7.86 11.31
C MET A 186 41.33 8.01 10.72
N ARG A 187 41.43 8.11 9.39
CA ARG A 187 42.72 8.35 8.70
C ARG A 187 43.30 9.70 9.06
N ARG A 188 42.49 10.76 9.12
CA ARG A 188 42.97 12.08 9.55
C ARG A 188 43.49 12.04 10.98
N ALA A 189 42.76 11.43 11.91
CA ALA A 189 43.19 11.28 13.30
C ALA A 189 44.51 10.49 13.41
N ALA A 190 44.63 9.38 12.68
CA ALA A 190 45.86 8.57 12.66
C ALA A 190 47.06 9.32 12.05
N ILE A 191 46.85 10.14 11.03
CA ILE A 191 47.89 10.98 10.43
C ILE A 191 48.35 12.06 11.41
N GLU A 192 47.43 12.70 12.12
CA GLU A 192 47.78 13.71 13.14
C GLU A 192 48.56 13.07 14.30
N GLU A 193 48.12 11.92 14.82
CA GLU A 193 48.87 11.18 15.84
C GLU A 193 50.28 10.79 15.36
N TRP A 194 50.40 10.35 14.09
CA TRP A 194 51.71 10.06 13.50
C TRP A 194 52.58 11.31 13.37
N ARG A 195 52.01 12.46 12.98
CA ARG A 195 52.72 13.74 12.88
C ARG A 195 53.22 14.22 14.23
N GLU A 196 52.41 14.07 15.28
CA GLU A 196 52.80 14.39 16.66
C GLU A 196 53.99 13.54 17.10
N LYS A 197 53.91 12.21 16.91
CA LYS A 197 55.02 11.29 17.22
C LYS A 197 56.27 11.57 16.39
N GLU A 198 56.13 11.92 15.12
CA GLU A 198 57.26 12.33 14.27
C GLU A 198 57.88 13.65 14.73
N ALA A 199 57.06 14.63 15.13
CA ALA A 199 57.55 15.88 15.69
C ALA A 199 58.27 15.67 17.02
N GLU A 200 57.75 14.80 17.89
CA GLU A 200 58.43 14.37 19.12
C GLU A 200 59.76 13.66 18.81
N ARG A 201 59.76 12.75 17.82
CA ARG A 201 60.97 12.05 17.37
C ARG A 201 62.01 13.02 16.82
N GLN A 202 61.60 13.99 16.00
CA GLN A 202 62.48 15.02 15.44
C GLN A 202 62.97 15.98 16.52
N ALA A 203 62.13 16.36 17.49
CA ALA A 203 62.53 17.18 18.64
C ALA A 203 63.52 16.43 19.55
N ALA A 204 63.30 15.14 19.79
CA ALA A 204 64.23 14.28 20.52
C ALA A 204 65.56 14.12 19.76
N PHE A 205 65.50 13.98 18.42
CA PHE A 205 66.68 13.93 17.56
C PHE A 205 67.45 15.28 17.56
N ALA A 206 66.75 16.41 17.56
CA ALA A 206 67.35 17.74 17.67
C ALA A 206 67.96 18.00 19.06
N ALA A 207 67.32 17.50 20.13
CA ALA A 207 67.81 17.60 21.51
C ALA A 207 69.01 16.67 21.79
N ALA A 208 69.13 15.55 21.06
CA ALA A 208 70.25 14.60 21.17
C ALA A 208 71.57 15.11 20.56
N GLY A 209 71.60 16.33 20.02
CA GLY A 209 72.82 17.03 19.64
C GLY A 209 73.21 16.80 18.18
N GLY A 210 73.10 17.87 17.39
CA GLY A 210 73.68 17.95 16.06
C GLY A 210 75.19 17.78 16.10
N LYS A 211 75.68 16.68 15.50
CA LYS A 211 76.94 16.67 14.77
C LYS A 211 76.70 15.99 13.42
N GLY A 212 76.22 16.77 12.47
CA GLY A 212 76.22 16.43 11.05
C GLY A 212 75.07 17.05 10.26
N GLY A 213 75.32 18.23 9.66
CA GLY A 213 74.59 18.70 8.47
C GLY A 213 73.59 19.82 8.69
N GLU A 214 73.90 20.99 8.14
CA GLU A 214 73.03 22.17 8.02
C GLU A 214 71.64 21.86 7.43
N PRO A 215 70.58 22.57 7.88
CA PRO A 215 69.34 22.69 7.14
C PRO A 215 69.51 23.80 6.09
N GLY A 216 69.95 23.42 4.89
CA GLY A 216 69.98 24.32 3.74
C GLY A 216 68.57 24.53 3.18
N GLY A 217 67.84 25.49 3.72
CA GLY A 217 66.70 26.09 3.02
C GLY A 217 67.20 27.00 1.90
N GLY A 218 66.83 26.70 0.66
CA GLY A 218 67.16 27.50 -0.51
C GLY A 218 66.01 27.50 -1.52
N GLY A 219 65.11 28.47 -1.38
CA GLY A 219 64.26 28.92 -2.49
C GLY A 219 64.94 30.11 -3.19
N GLY A 220 64.98 30.10 -4.52
CA GLY A 220 65.47 31.21 -5.34
C GLY A 220 65.61 30.84 -6.83
N ASP A 221 64.75 31.45 -7.65
CA ASP A 221 64.48 31.24 -9.08
C ASP A 221 65.63 31.49 -10.07
N GLY A 222 65.53 30.92 -11.29
CA GLY A 222 66.16 31.51 -12.49
C GLY A 222 66.53 30.58 -13.67
N GLN A 223 65.54 30.21 -14.50
CA GLN A 223 65.58 29.90 -15.95
C GLN A 223 66.77 29.14 -16.59
N GLY A 224 66.48 27.98 -17.19
CA GLY A 224 67.31 27.34 -18.22
C GLY A 224 66.69 26.07 -18.77
N ALA A 225 66.20 26.12 -20.00
CA ALA A 225 65.44 25.08 -20.68
C ALA A 225 66.17 23.74 -20.89
N GLY A 226 65.39 22.65 -20.97
CA GLY A 226 65.71 21.51 -21.83
C GLY A 226 65.65 20.12 -21.19
N GLY A 227 64.53 19.42 -21.44
CA GLY A 227 64.58 18.04 -21.92
C GLY A 227 64.75 16.88 -20.93
N ASP A 228 63.69 16.07 -20.89
CA ASP A 228 63.73 14.61 -20.99
C ASP A 228 63.73 13.72 -19.72
N GLU A 229 63.13 12.55 -19.92
CA GLU A 229 62.42 11.65 -19.02
C GLU A 229 63.21 11.01 -17.84
N SER A 230 62.42 10.55 -16.86
CA SER A 230 62.71 9.53 -15.83
C SER A 230 63.52 9.94 -14.59
N ALA A 231 62.81 10.25 -13.50
CA ALA A 231 63.25 9.95 -12.13
C ALA A 231 62.10 10.22 -11.14
N ALA A 232 61.29 9.21 -10.84
CA ALA A 232 60.47 9.25 -9.62
C ALA A 232 61.43 9.31 -8.41
N PRO A 233 61.18 10.15 -7.39
CA PRO A 233 62.02 10.17 -6.20
C PRO A 233 61.87 8.81 -5.50
N GLN A 234 62.93 8.00 -5.52
CA GLN A 234 62.97 6.77 -4.73
C GLN A 234 62.86 7.14 -3.25
N PHE A 235 61.77 6.70 -2.64
CA PHE A 235 61.52 6.81 -1.20
C PHE A 235 62.57 5.98 -0.45
N VAL A 236 63.53 6.64 0.18
CA VAL A 236 64.54 5.98 1.02
C VAL A 236 64.09 6.05 2.47
N ALA A 237 63.45 4.99 2.95
CA ALA A 237 63.17 4.81 4.38
C ALA A 237 64.47 4.44 5.10
N TYR A 238 64.94 5.31 5.99
CA TYR A 238 66.10 5.02 6.83
C TYR A 238 65.70 4.01 7.92
N VAL A 239 65.95 2.73 7.67
CA VAL A 239 65.89 1.67 8.68
C VAL A 239 67.24 1.67 9.44
N PRO A 240 67.26 1.79 10.77
CA PRO A 240 68.51 1.71 11.54
C PRO A 240 69.11 0.30 11.37
N LEU A 241 70.12 0.20 10.53
CA LEU A 241 70.91 -1.01 10.30
C LEU A 241 71.95 -1.16 11.43
N PRO A 242 72.08 -2.32 12.09
CA PRO A 242 73.12 -2.57 13.09
C PRO A 242 74.52 -2.35 12.53
N ASP A 243 75.40 -1.76 13.34
CA ASP A 243 76.80 -1.54 12.97
C ASP A 243 77.55 -2.86 12.79
N GLN A 244 78.56 -2.87 11.92
CA GLN A 244 79.37 -4.06 11.59
C GLN A 244 79.90 -4.80 12.84
N LYS A 245 80.24 -4.06 13.90
CA LYS A 245 80.71 -4.61 15.19
C LYS A 245 79.63 -5.41 15.93
N GLU A 246 78.38 -4.96 15.87
CA GLU A 246 77.26 -5.64 16.51
C GLU A 246 76.92 -6.95 15.80
N ILE A 247 77.04 -6.95 14.46
CA ILE A 247 76.88 -8.13 13.63
C ILE A 247 77.97 -9.15 13.96
N GLU A 248 79.24 -8.73 14.02
CA GLU A 248 80.35 -9.60 14.39
C GLU A 248 80.20 -10.19 15.79
N ALA A 249 79.75 -9.40 16.77
CA ALA A 249 79.48 -9.87 18.12
C ALA A 249 78.39 -10.95 18.16
N LYS A 250 77.25 -10.74 17.48
CA LYS A 250 76.18 -11.73 17.38
C LYS A 250 76.61 -13.00 16.65
N VAL A 251 77.42 -12.86 15.59
CA VAL A 251 77.96 -14.02 14.85
C VAL A 251 78.94 -14.80 15.72
N LEU A 252 79.79 -14.13 16.50
CA LEU A 252 80.70 -14.78 17.45
C LEU A 252 79.94 -15.50 18.56
N GLU A 253 78.89 -14.88 19.11
CA GLU A 253 78.02 -15.50 20.10
C GLU A 253 77.34 -16.76 19.53
N GLY A 254 76.79 -16.68 18.31
CA GLY A 254 76.18 -17.80 17.62
C GLY A 254 77.17 -18.95 17.36
N LYS A 255 78.39 -18.64 16.89
CA LYS A 255 79.46 -19.64 16.70
C LYS A 255 79.89 -20.28 18.01
N LYS A 256 80.00 -19.49 19.08
CA LYS A 256 80.31 -19.99 20.42
C LYS A 256 79.21 -20.92 20.90
N ALA A 257 77.94 -20.55 20.78
CA ALA A 257 76.81 -21.40 21.16
C ALA A 257 76.77 -22.70 20.34
N ALA A 258 77.06 -22.65 19.03
CA ALA A 258 77.11 -23.83 18.18
C ALA A 258 78.23 -24.81 18.58
N LEU A 259 79.43 -24.31 18.88
CA LEU A 259 80.53 -25.14 19.38
C LEU A 259 80.22 -25.74 20.75
N LEU A 260 79.62 -24.96 21.66
CA LEU A 260 79.19 -25.48 22.96
C LEU A 260 78.18 -26.62 22.78
N ARG A 261 77.22 -26.50 21.84
CA ARG A 261 76.26 -27.57 21.54
C ARG A 261 76.90 -28.82 20.94
N GLN A 262 77.96 -28.69 20.15
CA GLN A 262 78.61 -29.84 19.50
C GLN A 262 79.54 -30.62 20.43
N TYR A 263 80.21 -29.94 21.35
CA TYR A 263 81.32 -30.52 22.10
C TYR A 263 81.08 -30.67 23.59
N ILE A 264 79.97 -30.14 24.13
CA ILE A 264 79.64 -30.25 25.55
C ILE A 264 78.43 -31.19 25.69
N SER A 265 78.60 -32.24 26.51
CA SER A 265 77.49 -33.11 26.91
C SER A 265 76.49 -32.32 27.75
N GLU A 266 75.21 -32.68 27.69
CA GLU A 266 74.15 -31.95 28.42
C GLU A 266 74.45 -31.84 29.94
N ASP A 267 75.09 -32.86 30.51
CA ASP A 267 75.54 -32.90 31.90
C ASP A 267 76.63 -31.86 32.23
N GLU A 268 77.57 -31.63 31.33
CA GLU A 268 78.65 -30.65 31.50
C GLU A 268 78.14 -29.21 31.31
N ALA A 269 77.19 -29.01 30.38
CA ALA A 269 76.53 -27.74 30.17
C ALA A 269 75.70 -27.32 31.40
N ALA A 270 74.98 -28.26 32.01
CA ALA A 270 74.22 -28.04 33.24
C ALA A 270 75.13 -27.66 34.42
N LYS A 271 76.28 -28.35 34.58
CA LYS A 271 77.28 -28.00 35.60
C LYS A 271 77.88 -26.61 35.37
N GLN A 272 78.15 -26.23 34.12
CA GLN A 272 78.67 -24.91 33.78
C GLN A 272 77.65 -23.79 34.09
N GLN A 273 76.36 -24.03 33.83
CA GLN A 273 75.29 -23.09 34.17
C GLN A 273 75.16 -22.93 35.69
N GLN A 274 75.12 -24.04 36.44
CA GLN A 274 75.11 -24.00 37.91
C GLN A 274 76.33 -23.25 38.48
N ALA A 275 77.53 -23.48 37.93
CA ALA A 275 78.73 -22.76 38.34
C ALA A 275 78.66 -21.25 38.02
N ARG A 276 78.13 -20.88 36.86
CA ARG A 276 77.91 -19.47 36.47
C ARG A 276 76.90 -18.78 37.38
N GLU A 277 75.80 -19.45 37.73
CA GLU A 277 74.79 -18.93 38.66
C GLU A 277 75.36 -18.73 40.07
N LEU A 278 76.22 -19.64 40.53
CA LEU A 278 76.94 -19.48 41.80
C LEU A 278 77.93 -18.32 41.77
N LEU A 279 78.61 -18.08 40.64
CA LEU A 279 79.55 -16.96 40.47
C LEU A 279 78.86 -15.60 40.30
N ASN A 280 77.65 -15.57 39.72
CA ASN A 280 76.86 -14.36 39.53
C ASN A 280 76.03 -13.98 40.77
N ARG A 281 75.98 -14.83 41.81
CA ARG A 281 75.50 -14.45 43.15
C ARG A 281 76.61 -13.72 43.90
N ARG A 282 76.76 -12.43 43.61
CA ARG A 282 77.44 -11.45 44.47
C ARG A 282 76.65 -10.15 44.46
#